data_AF-A0A257Q6Y6-F1
#
_entry.id   AF-A0A257Q6Y6-F1
#
_cell.length_a   1.000
_cell.length_b   1.000
_cell.length_c   1.000
_cell.angle_alpha   90.00
_cell.angle_beta   90.00
_cell.angle_gamma   90.00
#
_symmetry.space_group_name_H-M   'P 1'
#
loop_
_entity.id
_entity.type
_entity.pdbx_description
1 polymer ?
#
loop_
_entity_poly.entity_id
_entity_poly.type
_entity_poly.pdbx_seq_one_letter_code
_entity_poly.pdbx_strand_id
1 'polypeptide(L)'
;MPAFAFAGNLDAITTERSADGAIVVHFKLSEPLTGNPDNFQIDNPARLAIDLPGTVNKTGERTQKIDLGPVKSLMMAEAGGKTRVVFNLTQATPYGISSNGKALTVTFKPAAAANTTASGVAVSTTAANNPATAMDRGQTIDFRRAEDGSGRLLIQTSGPNTPMKMRREGSNIIIDLPNTRVETGRFDVKDFATPVENVDVRPMGNGSRITLQTRNAGEHLAYQTDNRLIVEVKAVPQNQGAQNVGEKKFTGERLTLKFQDIQIRPLLQLIADFTGNNIVVSDDVKGSISLRLENVPWDQALDLILVTKGLSMRKNGNVMYVAPTADIVARDKAELEARQQTQQLAPLVTDIVQINYAKADDIYKLLEDTSKTRQGASAGTEGKGASDSAQRFISDRGNITVDSRSNSLIITDTASALDRIRDLVKKLDKPVRQVLIETRIVIATDNFARQLGV
;
A
#
# COMPACT_ATOMS: atom_id res chain seq x y z
N MET A 1 7.20 27.77 39.99
CA MET A 1 7.39 26.61 39.09
C MET A 1 6.41 25.53 39.53
N PRO A 2 5.31 25.27 38.81
CA PRO A 2 4.44 24.13 39.16
C PRO A 2 5.14 22.84 38.71
N ALA A 3 5.31 21.90 39.63
CA ALA A 3 5.83 20.57 39.34
C ALA A 3 4.76 19.78 38.57
N PHE A 4 5.08 19.30 37.37
CA PHE A 4 4.25 18.30 36.69
C PHE A 4 4.33 16.99 37.49
N ALA A 5 3.26 16.66 38.21
CA ALA A 5 3.09 15.34 38.80
C ALA A 5 2.94 14.32 37.67
N PHE A 6 3.96 13.48 37.46
CA PHE A 6 3.86 12.33 36.56
C PHE A 6 2.88 11.32 37.17
N ALA A 7 1.90 10.88 36.38
CA ALA A 7 0.90 9.91 36.80
C ALA A 7 1.30 8.51 36.34
N GLY A 8 1.66 7.65 37.29
CA GLY A 8 1.92 6.23 37.05
C GLY A 8 3.23 5.86 36.32
N ASN A 9 3.85 4.76 36.74
CA ASN A 9 4.91 4.09 36.00
C ASN A 9 4.31 2.92 35.22
N LEU A 10 4.84 2.64 34.03
CA LEU A 10 4.61 1.40 33.32
C LEU A 10 5.60 0.35 33.83
N ASP A 11 5.11 -0.58 34.67
CA ASP A 11 5.93 -1.51 35.44
C ASP A 11 6.21 -2.81 34.67
N ALA A 12 5.25 -3.30 33.88
CA ALA A 12 5.40 -4.54 33.12
C ALA A 12 4.53 -4.56 31.86
N ILE A 13 5.02 -5.27 30.84
CA ILE A 13 4.26 -5.62 29.63
C ILE A 13 4.29 -7.13 29.46
N THR A 14 3.12 -7.74 29.38
CA THR A 14 2.98 -9.17 29.06
C THR A 14 2.14 -9.35 27.80
N THR A 15 2.44 -10.39 27.04
CA THR A 15 1.72 -10.71 25.81
C THR A 15 1.23 -12.15 25.87
N GLU A 16 0.00 -12.37 25.42
CA GLU A 16 -0.60 -13.69 25.35
C GLU A 16 -1.46 -13.85 24.10
N ARG A 17 -1.69 -15.10 23.72
CA ARG A 17 -2.64 -15.47 22.68
C ARG A 17 -3.87 -16.07 23.34
N SER A 18 -5.02 -15.42 23.19
CA SER A 18 -6.31 -15.94 23.64
C SER A 18 -6.72 -17.18 22.83
N ALA A 19 -7.60 -18.01 23.40
CA ALA A 19 -8.16 -19.20 22.76
C ALA A 19 -8.81 -18.90 21.39
N ASP A 20 -9.38 -17.69 21.24
CA ASP A 20 -10.00 -17.22 19.99
C ASP A 20 -8.98 -16.73 18.94
N GLY A 21 -7.69 -16.93 19.18
CA GLY A 21 -6.60 -16.51 18.30
C GLY A 21 -6.26 -15.02 18.34
N ALA A 22 -6.94 -14.23 19.17
CA ALA A 22 -6.62 -12.84 19.44
C ALA A 22 -5.29 -12.70 20.21
N ILE A 23 -4.50 -11.68 19.86
CA ILE A 23 -3.29 -11.33 20.58
C ILE A 23 -3.63 -10.23 21.58
N VAL A 24 -3.36 -10.49 22.85
CA VAL A 24 -3.66 -9.56 23.95
C VAL A 24 -2.35 -9.09 24.56
N VAL A 25 -2.21 -7.78 24.67
CA VAL A 25 -1.06 -7.11 25.27
C VAL A 25 -1.52 -6.42 26.53
N HIS A 26 -0.97 -6.83 27.67
CA HIS A 26 -1.30 -6.32 28.98
C HIS A 26 -0.21 -5.37 29.46
N PHE A 27 -0.62 -4.18 29.87
CA PHE A 27 0.25 -3.16 30.46
C PHE A 27 -0.12 -3.01 31.94
N LYS A 28 0.86 -3.22 32.82
CA LYS A 28 0.72 -3.04 34.26
C LYS A 28 1.22 -1.65 34.65
N LEU A 29 0.33 -0.82 35.19
CA LEU A 29 0.62 0.54 35.61
C LEU A 29 0.68 0.64 37.14
N SER A 30 1.53 1.52 37.68
CA SER A 30 1.61 1.73 39.13
C SER A 30 0.40 2.50 39.67
N GLU A 31 -0.21 3.35 38.83
CA GLU A 31 -1.39 4.16 39.09
C GLU A 31 -2.34 4.14 37.89
N PRO A 32 -3.65 4.40 38.08
CA PRO A 32 -4.58 4.55 36.96
C PRO A 32 -4.21 5.72 36.03
N LEU A 33 -4.50 5.58 34.73
CA LEU A 33 -4.29 6.66 33.77
C LEU A 33 -5.15 7.87 34.14
N THR A 34 -4.57 9.07 34.04
CA THR A 34 -5.25 10.36 34.30
C THR A 34 -6.20 10.80 33.20
N GLY A 35 -6.28 10.03 32.10
CA GLY A 35 -7.16 10.25 30.96
C GLY A 35 -7.22 9.03 30.05
N ASN A 36 -8.01 9.13 28.98
CA ASN A 36 -8.03 8.09 27.96
C ASN A 36 -6.76 8.14 27.11
N PRO A 37 -6.20 6.99 26.72
CA PRO A 37 -5.03 6.97 25.86
C PRO A 37 -5.40 7.39 24.43
N ASP A 38 -4.69 8.38 23.90
CA ASP A 38 -4.82 8.72 22.48
C ASP A 38 -4.23 7.58 21.64
N ASN A 39 -4.79 7.33 20.47
CA ASN A 39 -4.28 6.29 19.59
C ASN A 39 -4.36 6.70 18.12
N PHE A 40 -3.38 6.22 17.34
CA PHE A 40 -3.29 6.45 15.91
C PHE A 40 -2.81 5.20 15.17
N GLN A 41 -3.43 4.92 14.03
CA GLN A 41 -3.04 3.82 13.16
C GLN A 41 -2.51 4.36 11.83
N ILE A 42 -1.40 3.77 11.37
CA ILE A 42 -0.79 3.98 10.06
C ILE A 42 -0.82 2.64 9.34
N ASP A 43 -1.30 2.58 8.09
CA ASP A 43 -1.40 1.29 7.38
C ASP A 43 -0.15 0.96 6.56
N ASN A 44 0.62 1.98 6.15
CA ASN A 44 1.81 1.77 5.33
C ASN A 44 2.97 2.67 5.81
N PRO A 45 3.95 2.12 6.56
CA PRO A 45 3.98 0.77 7.13
C PRO A 45 2.94 0.57 8.24
N ALA A 46 2.41 -0.65 8.37
CA ALA A 46 1.38 -0.97 9.37
C ALA A 46 1.89 -0.78 10.81
N ARG A 47 1.39 0.24 11.50
CA ARG A 47 1.74 0.61 12.87
C ARG A 47 0.51 1.06 13.65
N LEU A 48 0.42 0.62 14.90
CA LEU A 48 -0.52 1.18 15.88
C LEU A 48 0.30 1.87 16.96
N ALA A 49 0.00 3.13 17.24
CA ALA A 49 0.66 3.85 18.30
C ALA A 49 -0.35 4.41 19.30
N ILE A 50 0.00 4.33 20.56
CA ILE A 50 -0.85 4.64 21.71
C ILE A 50 -0.05 5.56 22.64
N ASP A 51 -0.61 6.72 22.95
CA ASP A 51 -0.03 7.69 23.87
C ASP A 51 -0.65 7.51 25.24
N LEU A 52 0.20 7.19 26.23
CA LEU A 52 -0.19 6.98 27.62
C LEU A 52 0.11 8.25 28.43
N PRO A 53 -0.90 9.08 28.76
CA PRO A 53 -0.68 10.34 29.47
C PRO A 53 -0.17 10.11 30.89
N GLY A 54 0.79 10.94 31.30
CA GLY A 54 1.36 10.94 32.66
C GLY A 54 2.37 9.82 32.94
N THR A 55 2.51 8.84 32.05
CA THR A 55 3.28 7.61 32.34
C THR A 55 4.75 7.68 31.97
N VAL A 56 5.58 6.95 32.72
CA VAL A 56 7.04 6.73 32.47
C VAL A 56 7.33 5.23 32.36
N ASN A 57 8.21 4.82 31.45
CA ASN A 57 8.59 3.42 31.25
C ASN A 57 9.59 2.95 32.33
N LYS A 58 9.14 2.04 33.19
CA LYS A 58 9.98 1.35 34.19
C LYS A 58 10.17 -0.15 33.90
N THR A 59 9.78 -0.62 32.73
CA THR A 59 9.94 -2.02 32.32
C THR A 59 11.41 -2.42 32.11
N GLY A 60 12.31 -1.45 31.96
CA GLY A 60 13.75 -1.66 31.70
C GLY A 60 14.11 -1.84 30.23
N GLU A 61 13.14 -2.01 29.34
CA GLU A 61 13.36 -2.17 27.90
C GLU A 61 12.65 -1.07 27.11
N ARG A 62 13.29 -0.55 26.06
CA ARG A 62 12.66 0.42 25.12
C ARG A 62 12.04 -0.25 23.91
N THR A 63 12.37 -1.50 23.67
CA THR A 63 11.90 -2.28 22.53
C THR A 63 11.78 -3.72 22.94
N GLN A 64 10.61 -4.30 22.69
CA GLN A 64 10.31 -5.69 22.98
C GLN A 64 9.90 -6.39 21.68
N LYS A 65 10.55 -7.50 21.38
CA LYS A 65 10.18 -8.36 20.25
C LYS A 65 9.04 -9.28 20.68
N ILE A 66 7.95 -9.30 19.92
CA ILE A 66 6.74 -10.09 20.24
C ILE A 66 6.57 -11.24 19.25
N ASP A 67 6.71 -10.98 17.94
CA ASP A 67 6.57 -11.96 16.84
C ASP A 67 5.38 -12.93 17.00
N LEU A 68 4.25 -12.43 17.50
CA LEU A 68 3.05 -13.21 17.79
C LEU A 68 1.88 -12.70 16.94
N GLY A 69 1.43 -13.53 15.99
CA GLY A 69 0.35 -13.18 15.07
C GLY A 69 0.68 -11.95 14.22
N PRO A 70 -0.18 -10.90 14.18
CA PRO A 70 0.09 -9.69 13.42
C PRO A 70 1.05 -8.72 14.10
N VAL A 71 1.45 -8.95 15.36
CA VAL A 71 2.29 -8.03 16.14
C VAL A 71 3.75 -8.49 16.10
N LYS A 72 4.62 -7.72 15.43
CA LYS A 72 6.06 -8.03 15.33
C LYS A 72 6.84 -7.57 16.55
N SER A 73 6.68 -6.29 16.90
CA SER A 73 7.43 -5.69 18.00
C SER A 73 6.66 -4.53 18.61
N LEU A 74 7.02 -4.19 19.84
CA LEU A 74 6.57 -3.01 20.56
C LEU A 74 7.78 -2.11 20.84
N MET A 75 7.64 -0.81 20.61
CA MET A 75 8.64 0.22 20.93
C MET A 75 8.05 1.26 21.86
N MET A 76 8.84 1.77 22.80
CA MET A 76 8.42 2.78 23.76
C MET A 76 9.34 4.00 23.70
N ALA A 77 8.72 5.17 23.64
CA ALA A 77 9.40 6.46 23.69
C ALA A 77 8.69 7.39 24.66
N GLU A 78 9.46 8.07 25.50
CA GLU A 78 8.96 9.05 26.46
C GLU A 78 9.21 10.45 25.93
N ALA A 79 8.16 11.27 25.87
CA ALA A 79 8.29 12.68 25.49
C ALA A 79 7.13 13.48 26.08
N GLY A 80 7.42 14.68 26.60
CA GLY A 80 6.37 15.64 27.00
C GLY A 80 5.38 15.12 28.05
N GLY A 81 5.83 14.34 29.04
CA GLY A 81 4.96 13.85 30.11
C GLY A 81 4.07 12.66 29.73
N LYS A 82 4.33 12.00 28.60
CA LYS A 82 3.60 10.81 28.16
C LYS A 82 4.56 9.74 27.62
N THR A 83 4.17 8.47 27.74
CA THR A 83 4.85 7.35 27.09
C THR A 83 4.09 6.95 25.83
N ARG A 84 4.74 7.08 24.68
CA ARG A 84 4.23 6.59 23.39
C ARG A 84 4.66 5.15 23.18
N VAL A 85 3.69 4.26 23.07
CA VAL A 85 3.88 2.84 22.74
C VAL A 85 3.55 2.64 21.27
N VAL A 86 4.48 2.12 20.47
CA VAL A 86 4.32 1.88 19.04
C VAL A 86 4.44 0.39 18.75
N PHE A 87 3.36 -0.21 18.28
CA PHE A 87 3.32 -1.56 17.75
C PHE A 87 3.66 -1.56 16.25
N ASN A 88 4.69 -2.31 15.87
CA ASN A 88 4.95 -2.63 14.48
C ASN A 88 4.16 -3.88 14.09
N LEU A 89 3.30 -3.75 13.09
CA LEU A 89 2.40 -4.82 12.66
C LEU A 89 2.86 -5.41 11.31
N THR A 90 2.53 -6.67 11.05
CA THR A 90 2.69 -7.27 9.72
C THR A 90 1.67 -6.72 8.72
N GLN A 91 0.47 -6.41 9.20
CA GLN A 91 -0.65 -5.88 8.42
C GLN A 91 -1.61 -5.09 9.33
N ALA A 92 -2.37 -4.17 8.75
CA ALA A 92 -3.42 -3.42 9.43
C ALA A 92 -4.45 -4.38 10.06
N THR A 93 -4.53 -4.40 11.39
CA THR A 93 -5.32 -5.37 12.15
C THR A 93 -6.29 -4.63 13.08
N PRO A 94 -7.59 -5.00 13.12
CA PRO A 94 -8.54 -4.42 14.07
C PRO A 94 -8.04 -4.59 15.51
N TYR A 95 -8.08 -3.50 16.27
CA TYR A 95 -7.64 -3.47 17.66
C TYR A 95 -8.74 -2.91 18.57
N GLY A 96 -8.64 -3.22 19.86
CA GLY A 96 -9.43 -2.60 20.92
C GLY A 96 -8.53 -2.23 22.09
N ILE A 97 -8.80 -1.08 22.70
CA ILE A 97 -8.08 -0.59 23.89
C ILE A 97 -9.08 -0.53 25.04
N SER A 98 -8.75 -1.19 26.15
CA SER A 98 -9.55 -1.17 27.37
C SER A 98 -8.66 -0.83 28.56
N SER A 99 -9.06 0.17 29.35
CA SER A 99 -8.38 0.57 30.57
C SER A 99 -9.25 0.19 31.77
N ASN A 100 -8.68 -0.53 32.73
CA ASN A 100 -9.34 -0.91 33.98
C ASN A 100 -8.39 -0.66 35.16
N GLY A 101 -8.56 0.49 35.82
CA GLY A 101 -7.73 0.89 36.94
C GLY A 101 -6.25 0.92 36.57
N LYS A 102 -5.47 0.00 37.15
CA LYS A 102 -4.02 -0.14 36.96
C LYS A 102 -3.61 -1.03 35.78
N ALA A 103 -4.57 -1.55 35.03
CA ALA A 103 -4.30 -2.43 33.89
C ALA A 103 -4.84 -1.80 32.59
N LEU A 104 -4.00 -1.72 31.57
CA LEU A 104 -4.40 -1.36 30.21
C LEU A 104 -4.22 -2.59 29.32
N THR A 105 -5.24 -2.91 28.53
CA THR A 105 -5.24 -4.08 27.63
C THR A 105 -5.44 -3.61 26.20
N VAL A 106 -4.56 -4.08 25.30
CA VAL A 106 -4.67 -3.89 23.85
C VAL A 106 -4.87 -5.23 23.19
N THR A 107 -6.02 -5.39 22.53
CA THR A 107 -6.42 -6.66 21.91
C THR A 107 -6.42 -6.53 20.40
N PHE A 108 -5.59 -7.31 19.72
CA PHE A 108 -5.57 -7.44 18.25
C PHE A 108 -6.33 -8.69 17.84
N LYS A 109 -7.42 -8.52 17.09
CA LYS A 109 -8.22 -9.66 16.61
C LYS A 109 -7.74 -10.09 15.23
N PRO A 110 -7.44 -11.39 14.99
CA PRO A 110 -7.14 -11.88 13.66
C PRO A 110 -8.34 -11.60 12.74
N ALA A 111 -8.07 -11.22 11.50
CA ALA A 111 -9.11 -11.10 10.48
C ALA A 111 -9.66 -12.50 10.17
N ALA A 112 -10.69 -12.92 10.90
CA ALA A 112 -11.42 -14.14 10.59
C ALA A 112 -12.10 -13.99 9.22
N ALA A 113 -11.95 -15.02 8.38
CA ALA A 113 -12.74 -15.22 7.19
C ALA A 113 -14.24 -15.12 7.55
N ALA A 114 -15.00 -14.44 6.70
CA ALA A 114 -16.44 -14.33 6.84
C ALA A 114 -17.07 -15.74 6.83
N ASN A 115 -17.52 -16.21 7.99
CA ASN A 115 -18.46 -17.31 8.06
C ASN A 115 -19.87 -16.73 8.22
N THR A 116 -20.59 -16.78 7.11
CA THR A 116 -22.05 -16.72 7.03
C THR A 116 -22.63 -17.96 7.70
N THR A 117 -23.36 -17.78 8.79
CA THR A 117 -24.44 -18.69 9.20
C THR A 117 -25.52 -17.88 9.88
N ALA A 118 -26.58 -17.61 9.12
CA ALA A 118 -27.89 -17.34 9.68
C ALA A 118 -28.51 -18.68 10.10
N SER A 119 -29.10 -18.75 11.30
CA SER A 119 -30.53 -19.08 11.51
C SER A 119 -30.85 -19.56 12.92
N GLY A 120 -31.96 -19.01 13.44
CA GLY A 120 -32.82 -19.59 14.48
C GLY A 120 -32.58 -19.04 15.89
N VAL A 121 -33.57 -18.74 16.73
CA VAL A 121 -35.04 -18.72 16.68
C VAL A 121 -35.51 -17.71 17.75
N ALA A 122 -36.66 -17.07 17.53
CA ALA A 122 -37.32 -16.10 18.41
C ALA A 122 -37.83 -16.66 19.75
N VAL A 123 -37.98 -15.79 20.77
CA VAL A 123 -39.17 -15.70 21.66
C VAL A 123 -39.34 -14.26 22.16
N SER A 124 -40.59 -13.80 22.17
CA SER A 124 -41.12 -12.48 22.55
C SER A 124 -41.37 -12.30 24.06
N THR A 125 -41.87 -11.10 24.41
CA THR A 125 -42.48 -10.61 25.68
C THR A 125 -41.51 -9.84 26.59
N THR A 126 -41.78 -8.62 27.11
CA THR A 126 -43.03 -7.89 27.34
C THR A 126 -42.72 -6.40 27.54
N ALA A 127 -43.75 -5.56 27.37
CA ALA A 127 -43.75 -4.10 27.42
C ALA A 127 -43.24 -3.46 28.73
N ALA A 128 -42.56 -2.31 28.59
CA ALA A 128 -42.73 -1.16 29.47
C ALA A 128 -42.28 0.13 28.74
N ASN A 129 -43.17 1.10 28.74
CA ASN A 129 -43.09 2.45 28.16
C ASN A 129 -41.74 3.15 28.36
N ASN A 130 -41.19 3.71 27.27
CA ASN A 130 -40.62 5.05 27.29
C ASN A 130 -40.69 5.69 25.89
N PRO A 131 -40.92 7.01 25.82
CA PRO A 131 -41.44 7.68 24.64
C PRO A 131 -40.41 7.74 23.51
N ALA A 132 -40.94 7.62 22.28
CA ALA A 132 -40.24 7.93 21.05
C ALA A 132 -39.51 9.28 21.17
N THR A 133 -38.19 9.23 21.30
CA THR A 133 -37.29 10.36 21.15
C THR A 133 -36.07 9.87 20.38
N ALA A 134 -35.80 10.55 19.27
CA ALA A 134 -34.65 10.40 18.40
C ALA A 134 -34.43 8.98 17.85
N MET A 135 -35.03 8.73 16.67
CA MET A 135 -34.35 7.96 15.62
C MET A 135 -32.87 8.35 15.67
N ASP A 136 -32.00 7.43 16.09
CA ASP A 136 -30.56 7.65 16.30
C ASP A 136 -30.01 8.42 15.10
N ARG A 137 -29.93 9.75 15.24
CA ARG A 137 -29.42 10.63 14.21
C ARG A 137 -27.96 10.28 14.19
N GLY A 138 -27.60 9.43 13.22
CA GLY A 138 -26.24 8.94 13.06
C GLY A 138 -25.27 10.09 13.27
N GLN A 139 -24.15 9.78 13.90
CA GLN A 139 -23.16 10.78 14.26
C GLN A 139 -22.78 11.65 13.05
N THR A 140 -22.62 12.95 13.28
CA THR A 140 -22.35 13.91 12.21
C THR A 140 -20.99 13.64 11.56
N ILE A 141 -20.94 13.85 10.25
CA ILE A 141 -19.72 13.78 9.43
C ILE A 141 -19.47 15.16 8.80
N ASP A 142 -18.22 15.61 8.83
CA ASP A 142 -17.77 16.87 8.24
C ASP A 142 -16.47 16.63 7.45
N PHE A 143 -16.25 17.39 6.39
CA PHE A 143 -15.03 17.30 5.57
C PHE A 143 -14.41 18.68 5.39
N ARG A 144 -13.09 18.78 5.63
CA ARG A 144 -12.35 20.02 5.54
C ARG A 144 -11.01 19.83 4.87
N ARG A 145 -10.58 20.83 4.10
CA ARG A 145 -9.20 20.97 3.65
C ARG A 145 -8.32 21.45 4.81
N ALA A 146 -7.15 20.84 5.00
CA ALA A 146 -6.13 21.35 5.92
C ALA A 146 -5.19 22.36 5.22
N GLU A 147 -4.39 23.08 6.00
CA GLU A 147 -3.44 24.06 5.48
C GLU A 147 -2.39 23.45 4.54
N ASP A 148 -2.01 22.19 4.78
CA ASP A 148 -1.07 21.42 3.95
C ASP A 148 -1.71 20.81 2.68
N GLY A 149 -2.98 21.11 2.40
CA GLY A 149 -3.73 20.56 1.27
C GLY A 149 -4.24 19.14 1.47
N SER A 150 -4.07 18.54 2.65
CA SER A 150 -4.68 17.25 2.98
C SER A 150 -6.20 17.37 3.14
N GLY A 151 -6.89 16.27 2.85
CA GLY A 151 -8.33 16.13 3.13
C GLY A 151 -8.53 15.54 4.52
N ARG A 152 -9.23 16.26 5.40
CA ARG A 152 -9.59 15.81 6.74
C ARG A 152 -11.07 15.51 6.82
N LEU A 153 -11.38 14.26 7.16
CA LEU A 153 -12.72 13.81 7.49
C LEU A 153 -12.87 13.79 9.01
N LEU A 154 -13.85 14.52 9.53
CA LEU A 154 -14.17 14.62 10.95
C LEU A 154 -15.47 13.86 11.19
N ILE A 155 -15.41 12.81 12.00
CA ILE A 155 -16.56 11.98 12.33
C ILE A 155 -16.78 12.10 13.84
N GLN A 156 -17.97 12.52 14.25
CA GLN A 156 -18.35 12.42 15.65
C GLN A 156 -18.53 10.94 16.03
N THR A 157 -18.07 10.54 17.21
CA THR A 157 -18.17 9.16 17.68
C THR A 157 -18.92 9.10 19.01
N SER A 158 -19.53 7.96 19.30
CA SER A 158 -20.29 7.75 20.55
C SER A 158 -19.38 7.57 21.78
N GLY A 159 -18.10 7.27 21.59
CA GLY A 159 -17.14 7.11 22.69
C GLY A 159 -15.69 7.19 22.26
N PRO A 160 -14.76 7.35 23.22
CA PRO A 160 -13.37 7.72 22.98
C PRO A 160 -12.47 6.65 22.35
N ASN A 161 -12.90 5.39 22.34
CA ASN A 161 -12.18 4.26 21.73
C ASN A 161 -13.10 3.52 20.77
N THR A 162 -13.47 4.16 19.66
CA THR A 162 -14.34 3.54 18.66
C THR A 162 -13.54 2.52 17.85
N PRO A 163 -13.93 1.24 17.83
CA PRO A 163 -13.26 0.26 17.00
C PRO A 163 -13.39 0.66 15.53
N MET A 164 -12.28 0.77 14.83
CA MET A 164 -12.25 1.10 13.40
C MET A 164 -11.38 0.11 12.64
N LYS A 165 -11.74 -0.13 11.38
CA LYS A 165 -10.90 -0.84 10.42
C LYS A 165 -10.77 -0.01 9.17
N MET A 166 -9.60 0.58 8.99
CA MET A 166 -9.23 1.31 7.78
C MET A 166 -8.46 0.37 6.84
N ARG A 167 -8.74 0.47 5.54
CA ARG A 167 -7.95 -0.23 4.51
C ARG A 167 -8.02 0.53 3.19
N ARG A 168 -6.98 0.36 2.37
CA ARG A 168 -6.92 0.89 1.01
C ARG A 168 -7.23 -0.22 0.00
N GLU A 169 -8.21 0.02 -0.87
CA GLU A 169 -8.59 -0.84 -1.98
C GLU A 169 -8.51 -0.04 -3.28
N GLY A 170 -7.37 -0.11 -3.97
CA GLY A 170 -7.10 0.64 -5.20
C GLY A 170 -7.10 2.16 -4.98
N SER A 171 -8.04 2.86 -5.63
CA SER A 171 -8.29 4.30 -5.48
C SER A 171 -9.15 4.64 -4.27
N ASN A 172 -9.67 3.64 -3.55
CA ASN A 172 -10.60 3.85 -2.46
C ASN A 172 -9.93 3.61 -1.11
N ILE A 173 -10.27 4.44 -0.13
CA ILE A 173 -9.97 4.20 1.28
C ILE A 173 -11.29 3.84 1.95
N ILE A 174 -11.36 2.62 2.49
CA ILE A 174 -12.55 2.07 3.13
C ILE A 174 -12.34 2.09 4.65
N ILE A 175 -13.26 2.73 5.35
CA ILE A 175 -13.28 2.82 6.80
C ILE A 175 -14.54 2.11 7.28
N ASP A 176 -14.36 0.99 7.97
CA ASP A 176 -15.43 0.25 8.63
C ASP A 176 -15.48 0.66 10.11
N LEU A 177 -16.64 1.17 10.53
CA LEU A 177 -16.93 1.58 11.92
C LEU A 177 -18.00 0.66 12.51
N PRO A 178 -17.64 -0.53 13.01
CA PRO A 178 -18.58 -1.43 13.68
C PRO A 178 -19.19 -0.76 14.93
N ASN A 179 -20.49 -0.97 15.15
CA ASN A 179 -21.24 -0.42 16.29
C ASN A 179 -21.26 1.12 16.37
N THR A 180 -20.95 1.82 15.27
CA THR A 180 -21.06 3.28 15.18
C THR A 180 -21.90 3.65 13.97
N ARG A 181 -23.05 4.28 14.23
CA ARG A 181 -23.93 4.82 13.19
C ARG A 181 -23.49 6.25 12.87
N VAL A 182 -23.20 6.49 11.60
CA VAL A 182 -22.83 7.79 11.03
C VAL A 182 -23.93 8.19 10.06
N GLU A 183 -24.17 9.48 9.91
CA GLU A 183 -25.12 10.02 8.93
C GLU A 183 -24.83 9.48 7.53
N THR A 184 -25.84 8.85 6.91
CA THR A 184 -25.70 8.24 5.59
C THR A 184 -25.83 9.28 4.51
N GLY A 185 -24.97 9.23 3.49
CA GLY A 185 -25.00 10.21 2.41
C GLY A 185 -23.82 10.06 1.46
N ARG A 186 -23.90 10.76 0.34
CA ARG A 186 -22.79 10.94 -0.60
C ARG A 186 -22.43 12.41 -0.63
N PHE A 187 -21.17 12.72 -0.32
CA PHE A 187 -20.64 14.07 -0.28
C PHE A 187 -19.58 14.21 -1.38
N ASP A 188 -19.81 15.14 -2.31
CA ASP A 188 -18.80 15.53 -3.29
C ASP A 188 -17.88 16.55 -2.62
N VAL A 189 -16.58 16.26 -2.64
CA VAL A 189 -15.55 17.10 -2.01
C VAL A 189 -14.46 17.53 -2.99
N LYS A 190 -14.73 17.40 -4.29
CA LYS A 190 -13.78 17.74 -5.37
C LYS A 190 -13.39 19.22 -5.37
N ASP A 191 -14.29 20.11 -4.98
CA ASP A 191 -14.06 21.56 -4.95
C ASP A 191 -13.08 22.00 -3.85
N PHE A 192 -12.82 21.13 -2.87
CA PHE A 192 -11.89 21.42 -1.77
C PHE A 192 -10.42 21.27 -2.17
N ALA A 193 -10.12 20.91 -3.42
CA ALA A 193 -8.75 20.72 -3.91
C ALA A 193 -7.91 19.78 -3.02
N THR A 194 -8.54 18.71 -2.55
CA THR A 194 -7.90 17.66 -1.74
C THR A 194 -7.69 16.39 -2.57
N PRO A 195 -6.92 15.40 -2.06
CA PRO A 195 -6.75 14.11 -2.75
C PRO A 195 -8.02 13.25 -2.79
N VAL A 196 -9.01 13.57 -1.94
CA VAL A 196 -10.30 12.90 -1.85
C VAL A 196 -11.26 13.60 -2.81
N GLU A 197 -11.94 12.83 -3.66
CA GLU A 197 -12.92 13.33 -4.61
C GLU A 197 -14.34 13.15 -4.10
N ASN A 198 -14.66 11.99 -3.52
CA ASN A 198 -16.00 11.67 -3.02
C ASN A 198 -15.92 10.97 -1.66
N VAL A 199 -16.91 11.23 -0.81
CA VAL A 199 -17.15 10.52 0.45
C VAL A 199 -18.51 9.86 0.39
N ASP A 200 -18.53 8.53 0.39
CA ASP A 200 -19.75 7.72 0.40
C ASP A 200 -19.92 7.03 1.76
N VAL A 201 -20.98 7.37 2.50
CA VAL A 201 -21.33 6.75 3.79
C VAL A 201 -22.54 5.84 3.61
N ARG A 202 -22.37 4.55 3.91
CA ARG A 202 -23.42 3.54 3.83
C ARG A 202 -23.59 2.81 5.16
N PRO A 203 -24.82 2.43 5.54
CA PRO A 203 -25.03 1.59 6.71
C PRO A 203 -24.48 0.18 6.46
N MET A 204 -23.83 -0.40 7.47
CA MET A 204 -23.28 -1.76 7.40
C MET A 204 -23.59 -2.52 8.69
N GLY A 205 -24.62 -3.37 8.65
CA GLY A 205 -25.06 -4.12 9.83
C GLY A 205 -25.46 -3.19 10.98
N ASN A 206 -24.74 -3.27 12.11
CA ASN A 206 -24.93 -2.38 13.27
C ASN A 206 -23.96 -1.17 13.29
N GLY A 207 -23.24 -0.92 12.20
CA GLY A 207 -22.28 0.18 12.08
C GLY A 207 -22.39 0.89 10.74
N SER A 208 -21.30 1.56 10.35
CA SER A 208 -21.24 2.34 9.11
C SER A 208 -19.97 2.00 8.32
N ARG A 209 -20.08 2.01 7.00
CA ARG A 209 -18.94 1.93 6.07
C ARG A 209 -18.81 3.27 5.36
N ILE A 210 -17.65 3.87 5.46
CA ILE A 210 -17.29 5.11 4.76
C ILE A 210 -16.28 4.74 3.67
N THR A 211 -16.56 5.18 2.44
CA THR A 211 -15.67 4.98 1.29
C THR A 211 -15.22 6.34 0.78
N LEU A 212 -13.92 6.59 0.86
CA LEU A 212 -13.29 7.79 0.30
C LEU A 212 -12.71 7.42 -1.06
N GLN A 213 -13.24 8.01 -2.12
CA GLN A 213 -12.67 7.87 -3.46
C GLN A 213 -11.54 8.89 -3.62
N THR A 214 -10.37 8.44 -4.07
CA THR A 214 -9.16 9.27 -4.12
C THR A 214 -8.49 9.21 -5.49
N ARG A 215 -7.92 10.32 -5.95
CA ARG A 215 -7.20 10.36 -7.25
C ARG A 215 -5.72 10.04 -7.12
N ASN A 216 -5.08 10.52 -6.05
CA ASN A 216 -3.64 10.39 -5.78
C ASN A 216 -3.37 10.41 -4.26
N ALA A 217 -4.17 9.70 -3.48
CA ALA A 217 -3.91 9.60 -2.04
C ALA A 217 -2.56 8.93 -1.78
N GLY A 218 -1.73 9.58 -0.97
CA GLY A 218 -0.48 9.06 -0.47
C GLY A 218 -0.68 8.41 0.88
N GLU A 219 0.00 8.95 1.89
CA GLU A 219 -0.17 8.54 3.27
C GLU A 219 -1.54 8.94 3.79
N HIS A 220 -2.15 8.05 4.56
CA HIS A 220 -3.39 8.29 5.27
C HIS A 220 -3.20 7.96 6.75
N LEU A 221 -3.71 8.82 7.61
CA LEU A 221 -3.60 8.73 9.06
C LEU A 221 -5.00 8.80 9.66
N ALA A 222 -5.32 7.88 10.55
CA ALA A 222 -6.52 7.96 11.35
C ALA A 222 -6.14 8.02 12.82
N TYR A 223 -6.68 9.01 13.52
CA TYR A 223 -6.50 9.20 14.95
C TYR A 223 -7.80 9.65 15.58
N GLN A 224 -8.02 9.22 16.81
CA GLN A 224 -9.20 9.60 17.58
C GLN A 224 -8.76 10.45 18.78
N THR A 225 -9.43 11.59 18.95
CA THR A 225 -9.26 12.47 20.11
C THR A 225 -10.64 12.71 20.71
N ASP A 226 -10.81 12.36 21.98
CA ASP A 226 -12.11 12.35 22.66
C ASP A 226 -13.17 11.61 21.81
N ASN A 227 -14.34 12.22 21.62
CA ASN A 227 -15.44 11.70 20.81
C ASN A 227 -15.36 12.13 19.33
N ARG A 228 -14.16 12.36 18.79
CA ARG A 228 -13.98 12.74 17.39
C ARG A 228 -12.90 11.91 16.72
N LEU A 229 -13.30 11.18 15.69
CA LEU A 229 -12.40 10.46 14.81
C LEU A 229 -12.00 11.38 13.64
N ILE A 230 -10.70 11.53 13.43
CA ILE A 230 -10.14 12.34 12.36
C ILE A 230 -9.38 11.42 11.41
N VAL A 231 -9.78 11.44 10.14
CA VAL A 231 -9.10 10.73 9.07
C VAL A 231 -8.49 11.73 8.12
N GLU A 232 -7.17 11.74 8.03
CA GLU A 232 -6.39 12.63 7.20
C GLU A 232 -5.83 11.86 6.00
N VAL A 233 -6.04 12.41 4.81
CA VAL A 233 -5.56 11.85 3.55
C VAL A 233 -4.67 12.88 2.87
N LYS A 234 -3.38 12.56 2.77
CA LYS A 234 -2.39 13.42 2.11
C LYS A 234 -2.29 13.08 0.64
N ALA A 235 -1.97 14.08 -0.19
CA ALA A 235 -1.60 13.80 -1.57
C ALA A 235 -0.26 13.08 -1.56
N VAL A 236 -0.05 12.12 -2.47
CA VAL A 236 1.33 11.85 -2.88
C VAL A 236 1.83 13.14 -3.52
N PRO A 237 2.91 13.77 -3.01
CA PRO A 237 3.50 14.87 -3.73
C PRO A 237 3.84 14.37 -5.13
N GLN A 238 3.21 14.94 -6.16
CA GLN A 238 3.64 14.80 -7.55
C GLN A 238 4.94 15.59 -7.71
N ASN A 239 5.99 15.12 -7.02
CA ASN A 239 7.35 15.47 -7.36
C ASN A 239 7.64 14.77 -8.68
N GLN A 240 7.41 15.53 -9.76
CA GLN A 240 7.99 15.26 -11.05
C GLN A 240 9.50 14.99 -10.82
N GLY A 241 9.93 13.75 -11.05
CA GLY A 241 11.36 13.41 -11.16
C GLY A 241 12.11 12.96 -9.91
N ALA A 242 11.47 12.70 -8.76
CA ALA A 242 12.10 11.85 -7.76
C ALA A 242 11.83 10.39 -8.14
N GLN A 243 12.82 9.75 -8.77
CA GLN A 243 12.94 8.29 -8.67
C GLN A 243 12.59 7.89 -7.23
N ASN A 244 11.79 6.84 -7.08
CA ASN A 244 11.88 6.02 -5.88
C ASN A 244 13.33 5.51 -5.81
N VAL A 245 14.24 6.35 -5.33
CA VAL A 245 15.23 5.91 -4.37
C VAL A 245 14.38 5.60 -3.15
N GLY A 246 13.73 4.43 -3.17
CA GLY A 246 13.35 3.82 -1.90
C GLY A 246 14.58 3.96 -1.04
N GLU A 247 14.45 4.55 0.16
CA GLU A 247 15.55 4.74 1.09
C GLU A 247 16.51 3.59 0.87
N LYS A 248 17.69 3.85 0.28
CA LYS A 248 18.62 2.77 -0.06
C LYS A 248 18.89 2.11 1.28
N LYS A 249 18.22 0.99 1.54
CA LYS A 249 18.39 0.25 2.78
C LYS A 249 19.74 -0.39 2.62
N PHE A 250 20.72 0.27 3.20
CA PHE A 250 22.07 -0.23 3.25
C PHE A 250 22.07 -1.45 4.17
N THR A 251 22.26 -2.63 3.59
CA THR A 251 22.21 -3.93 4.28
C THR A 251 23.60 -4.56 4.39
N GLY A 252 24.64 -3.86 3.91
CA GLY A 252 25.99 -4.37 3.93
C GLY A 252 26.57 -4.56 5.33
N GLU A 253 27.52 -5.50 5.44
CA GLU A 253 28.39 -5.61 6.61
C GLU A 253 29.07 -4.29 6.93
N ARG A 254 29.24 -4.02 8.23
CA ARG A 254 29.74 -2.73 8.71
C ARG A 254 31.26 -2.74 8.65
N LEU A 255 31.82 -1.66 8.11
CA LEU A 255 33.25 -1.45 8.01
C LEU A 255 33.68 -0.16 8.70
N THR A 256 34.93 -0.15 9.16
CA THR A 256 35.62 1.01 9.69
C THR A 256 36.91 1.18 8.88
N LEU A 257 37.04 2.30 8.18
CA LEU A 257 38.13 2.56 7.26
C LEU A 257 38.69 3.96 7.53
N LYS A 258 40.01 4.11 7.52
CA LYS A 258 40.67 5.41 7.65
C LYS A 258 41.78 5.50 6.63
N PHE A 259 41.55 6.29 5.59
CA PHE A 259 42.52 6.54 4.53
C PHE A 259 42.75 8.03 4.37
N GLN A 260 44.01 8.37 4.10
CA GLN A 260 44.43 9.70 3.71
C GLN A 260 45.10 9.57 2.35
N ASP A 261 44.58 10.31 1.37
CA ASP A 261 45.11 10.38 0.01
C ASP A 261 45.31 9.00 -0.68
N ILE A 262 44.32 8.10 -0.54
CA ILE A 262 44.36 6.80 -1.22
C ILE A 262 43.83 6.93 -2.66
N GLN A 263 44.50 6.28 -3.61
CA GLN A 263 44.00 6.19 -4.99
C GLN A 263 42.68 5.39 -5.00
N ILE A 264 41.72 5.83 -5.83
CA ILE A 264 40.37 5.24 -5.85
C ILE A 264 40.38 3.77 -6.26
N ARG A 265 41.24 3.38 -7.22
CA ARG A 265 41.28 2.00 -7.74
C ARG A 265 41.68 0.97 -6.66
N PRO A 266 42.78 1.13 -5.92
CA PRO A 266 43.10 0.26 -4.77
C PRO A 266 42.01 0.24 -3.69
N LEU A 267 41.37 1.39 -3.42
CA LEU A 267 40.29 1.47 -2.44
C LEU A 267 39.07 0.63 -2.86
N LEU A 268 38.68 0.70 -4.14
CA LEU A 268 37.58 -0.08 -4.71
C LEU A 268 37.89 -1.58 -4.71
N GLN A 269 39.15 -1.96 -4.97
CA GLN A 269 39.61 -3.35 -4.86
C GLN A 269 39.51 -3.87 -3.42
N LEU A 270 39.94 -3.08 -2.42
CA LEU A 270 39.83 -3.47 -1.02
C LEU A 270 38.38 -3.72 -0.58
N ILE A 271 37.44 -2.89 -1.04
CA ILE A 271 36.00 -3.08 -0.76
C ILE A 271 35.48 -4.35 -1.44
N ALA A 272 35.93 -4.63 -2.67
CA ALA A 272 35.57 -5.84 -3.40
C ALA A 272 36.09 -7.11 -2.69
N ASP A 273 37.35 -7.10 -2.26
CA ASP A 273 37.98 -8.19 -1.51
C ASP A 273 37.29 -8.45 -0.17
N PHE A 274 36.92 -7.38 0.55
CA PHE A 274 36.19 -7.48 1.82
C PHE A 274 34.79 -8.09 1.64
N THR A 275 34.10 -7.74 0.54
CA THR A 275 32.71 -8.16 0.29
C THR A 275 32.58 -9.45 -0.52
N GLY A 276 33.70 -10.00 -1.02
CA GLY A 276 33.73 -11.17 -1.91
C GLY A 276 33.10 -10.92 -3.29
N ASN A 277 32.88 -9.66 -3.67
CA ASN A 277 32.30 -9.31 -4.97
C ASN A 277 33.40 -9.10 -6.02
N ASN A 278 33.16 -9.48 -7.27
CA ASN A 278 34.09 -9.16 -8.34
C ASN A 278 33.88 -7.73 -8.81
N ILE A 279 34.96 -6.96 -8.95
CA ILE A 279 34.93 -5.58 -9.45
C ILE A 279 35.82 -5.42 -10.69
N VAL A 280 35.31 -4.70 -11.68
CA VAL A 280 36.04 -4.29 -12.88
C VAL A 280 36.00 -2.76 -12.92
N VAL A 281 37.18 -2.15 -12.90
CA VAL A 281 37.33 -0.68 -12.86
C VAL A 281 37.84 -0.20 -14.20
N SER A 282 37.20 0.79 -14.81
CA SER A 282 37.68 1.43 -16.04
C SER A 282 39.02 2.13 -15.84
N ASP A 283 39.84 2.22 -16.88
CA ASP A 283 41.13 2.94 -16.90
C ASP A 283 40.98 4.45 -16.75
N ASP A 284 39.79 4.97 -17.03
CA ASP A 284 39.44 6.37 -16.86
C ASP A 284 39.15 6.76 -15.40
N VAL A 285 39.09 5.80 -14.48
CA VAL A 285 38.93 6.07 -13.05
C VAL A 285 40.24 6.59 -12.46
N LYS A 286 40.33 7.93 -12.31
CA LYS A 286 41.50 8.63 -11.78
C LYS A 286 41.14 9.45 -10.54
N GLY A 287 42.15 9.66 -9.69
CA GLY A 287 42.07 10.54 -8.52
C GLY A 287 42.27 9.81 -7.19
N SER A 288 42.55 10.60 -6.16
CA SER A 288 42.71 10.15 -4.79
C SER A 288 41.59 10.69 -3.89
N ILE A 289 41.29 9.98 -2.81
CA ILE A 289 40.28 10.39 -1.82
C ILE A 289 40.84 10.22 -0.41
N SER A 290 40.50 11.17 0.48
CA SER A 290 40.72 11.04 1.91
C SER A 290 39.38 10.76 2.57
N LEU A 291 39.28 9.69 3.35
CA LEU A 291 38.01 9.25 3.93
C LEU A 291 38.24 8.61 5.30
N ARG A 292 37.37 8.95 6.25
CA ARG A 292 37.28 8.28 7.55
C ARG A 292 35.85 7.82 7.75
N LEU A 293 35.67 6.51 7.78
CA LEU A 293 34.41 5.82 8.05
C LEU A 293 34.54 5.04 9.33
N GLU A 294 33.52 5.12 10.18
CA GLU A 294 33.46 4.37 11.43
C GLU A 294 32.11 3.67 11.52
N ASN A 295 32.15 2.34 11.55
CA ASN A 295 30.97 1.50 11.67
C ASN A 295 29.88 1.78 10.61
N VAL A 296 30.28 1.93 9.34
CA VAL A 296 29.40 2.26 8.21
C VAL A 296 29.19 1.02 7.33
N PRO A 297 27.95 0.68 6.91
CA PRO A 297 27.72 -0.37 5.92
C PRO A 297 28.55 -0.18 4.63
N TRP A 298 29.12 -1.25 4.09
CA TRP A 298 30.02 -1.15 2.94
C TRP A 298 29.35 -0.61 1.67
N ASP A 299 28.08 -0.89 1.47
CA ASP A 299 27.27 -0.42 0.35
C ASP A 299 27.02 1.09 0.43
N GLN A 300 26.84 1.61 1.65
CA GLN A 300 26.80 3.05 1.91
C GLN A 300 28.16 3.71 1.67
N ALA A 301 29.23 3.08 2.15
CA ALA A 301 30.59 3.55 1.95
C ALA A 301 30.95 3.65 0.46
N LEU A 302 30.60 2.61 -0.31
CA LEU A 302 30.80 2.54 -1.75
C LEU A 302 30.00 3.61 -2.49
N ASP A 303 28.72 3.79 -2.17
CA ASP A 303 27.88 4.84 -2.76
C ASP A 303 28.46 6.24 -2.50
N LEU A 304 28.95 6.49 -1.28
CA LEU A 304 29.60 7.75 -0.93
C LEU A 304 30.86 8.00 -1.78
N ILE A 305 31.72 7.00 -1.95
CA ILE A 305 32.94 7.10 -2.77
C ILE A 305 32.57 7.41 -4.22
N LEU A 306 31.57 6.70 -4.78
CA LEU A 306 31.12 6.89 -6.15
C LEU A 306 30.59 8.31 -6.37
N VAL A 307 29.68 8.77 -5.51
CA VAL A 307 29.07 10.12 -5.61
C VAL A 307 30.12 11.21 -5.47
N THR A 308 31.05 11.09 -4.52
CA THR A 308 32.07 12.13 -4.25
C THR A 308 33.04 12.30 -5.43
N LYS A 309 33.26 11.24 -6.23
CA LYS A 309 34.18 11.24 -7.37
C LYS A 309 33.49 11.24 -8.73
N GLY A 310 32.16 11.41 -8.78
CA GLY A 310 31.39 11.43 -10.03
C GLY A 310 31.44 10.09 -10.79
N LEU A 311 31.71 9.00 -10.08
CA LEU A 311 31.75 7.66 -10.63
C LEU A 311 30.36 7.01 -10.51
N SER A 312 30.10 6.04 -11.36
CA SER A 312 28.88 5.25 -11.30
C SER A 312 29.23 3.77 -11.44
N MET A 313 28.31 2.92 -10.95
CA MET A 313 28.48 1.47 -10.97
C MET A 313 27.34 0.81 -11.74
N ARG A 314 27.68 -0.21 -12.52
CA ARG A 314 26.73 -1.15 -13.14
C ARG A 314 26.96 -2.54 -12.59
N LYS A 315 25.93 -3.15 -12.03
CA LYS A 315 25.99 -4.51 -11.50
C LYS A 315 25.37 -5.48 -12.50
N ASN A 316 26.19 -6.42 -12.98
CA ASN A 316 25.76 -7.50 -13.84
C ASN A 316 26.02 -8.82 -13.12
N GLY A 317 25.01 -9.31 -12.39
CA GLY A 317 25.13 -10.52 -11.58
C GLY A 317 26.17 -10.37 -10.47
N ASN A 318 27.26 -11.14 -10.58
CA ASN A 318 28.37 -11.20 -9.62
C ASN A 318 29.50 -10.19 -9.89
N VAL A 319 29.44 -9.46 -11.00
CA VAL A 319 30.48 -8.51 -11.41
C VAL A 319 29.94 -7.09 -11.34
N MET A 320 30.71 -6.20 -10.70
CA MET A 320 30.45 -4.77 -10.60
C MET A 320 31.40 -4.03 -11.54
N TYR A 321 30.86 -3.33 -12.52
CA TYR A 321 31.62 -2.45 -13.40
C TYR A 321 31.57 -1.02 -12.88
N VAL A 322 32.72 -0.41 -12.63
CA VAL A 322 32.84 0.97 -12.12
C VAL A 322 33.58 1.83 -13.13
N ALA A 323 32.95 2.94 -13.52
CA ALA A 323 33.51 3.89 -14.47
C ALA A 323 32.98 5.31 -14.21
N PRO A 324 33.60 6.35 -14.77
CA PRO A 324 33.03 7.69 -14.79
C PRO A 324 31.59 7.67 -15.31
N THR A 325 30.73 8.51 -14.72
CA THR A 325 29.31 8.55 -15.08
C THR A 325 29.09 8.85 -16.56
N ALA A 326 29.92 9.71 -17.14
CA ALA A 326 29.87 10.05 -18.56
C ALA A 326 30.05 8.82 -19.46
N ASP A 327 31.02 7.96 -19.15
CA ASP A 327 31.34 6.79 -19.97
C ASP A 327 30.23 5.72 -19.90
N ILE A 328 29.67 5.52 -18.70
CA ILE A 328 28.53 4.61 -18.52
C ILE A 328 27.33 5.10 -19.34
N VAL A 329 27.01 6.39 -19.26
CA VAL A 329 25.90 6.99 -20.01
C VAL A 329 26.14 6.89 -21.53
N ALA A 330 27.36 7.16 -21.99
CA ALA A 330 27.71 7.06 -23.40
C ALA A 330 27.56 5.62 -23.93
N ARG A 331 28.04 4.64 -23.17
CA ARG A 331 27.94 3.22 -23.52
C ARG A 331 26.49 2.74 -23.54
N ASP A 332 25.70 3.10 -22.53
CA ASP A 332 24.28 2.77 -22.46
C ASP A 332 23.51 3.38 -23.63
N LYS A 333 23.80 4.65 -23.97
CA LYS A 333 23.19 5.31 -25.12
C LYS A 333 23.53 4.58 -26.42
N ALA A 334 24.79 4.27 -26.65
CA ALA A 334 25.23 3.54 -27.85
C ALA A 334 24.59 2.14 -27.93
N GLU A 335 24.47 1.43 -26.80
CA GLU A 335 23.81 0.13 -26.77
C GLU A 335 22.31 0.23 -27.08
N LEU A 336 21.63 1.25 -26.54
CA LEU A 336 20.21 1.50 -26.81
C LEU A 336 19.98 1.90 -28.28
N GLU A 337 20.82 2.77 -28.83
CA GLU A 337 20.76 3.18 -30.24
C GLU A 337 21.02 1.99 -31.17
N ALA A 338 22.05 1.18 -30.89
CA ALA A 338 22.32 -0.04 -31.64
C ALA A 338 21.14 -1.01 -31.58
N ARG A 339 20.52 -1.20 -30.40
CA ARG A 339 19.31 -2.03 -30.26
C ARG A 339 18.14 -1.47 -31.06
N GLN A 340 17.90 -0.16 -31.04
CA GLN A 340 16.85 0.45 -31.85
C GLN A 340 17.12 0.28 -33.35
N GLN A 341 18.36 0.48 -33.78
CA GLN A 341 18.76 0.33 -35.17
C GLN A 341 18.59 -1.13 -35.63
N THR A 342 19.03 -2.11 -34.84
CA THR A 342 18.80 -3.54 -35.18
C THR A 342 17.31 -3.89 -35.28
N GLN A 343 16.44 -3.31 -34.45
CA GLN A 343 14.99 -3.50 -34.54
C GLN A 343 14.41 -2.85 -35.81
N GLN A 344 14.93 -1.68 -36.22
CA GLN A 344 14.49 -1.00 -37.44
C GLN A 344 14.94 -1.70 -38.71
N LEU A 345 16.13 -2.32 -38.72
CA LEU A 345 16.67 -3.09 -39.84
C LEU A 345 16.22 -4.56 -39.85
N ALA A 346 15.49 -5.01 -38.82
CA ALA A 346 14.96 -6.36 -38.81
C ALA A 346 13.99 -6.57 -39.98
N PRO A 347 14.08 -7.71 -40.70
CA PRO A 347 13.17 -8.00 -41.79
C PRO A 347 11.75 -8.20 -41.27
N LEU A 348 10.78 -7.66 -42.00
CA LEU A 348 9.36 -7.90 -41.75
C LEU A 348 8.98 -9.25 -42.36
N VAL A 349 8.30 -10.08 -41.58
CA VAL A 349 7.79 -11.39 -42.00
C VAL A 349 6.28 -11.38 -41.82
N THR A 350 5.57 -11.97 -42.77
CA THR A 350 4.12 -12.16 -42.69
C THR A 350 3.80 -13.55 -42.16
N ASP A 351 2.93 -13.63 -41.16
CA ASP A 351 2.43 -14.88 -40.60
C ASP A 351 0.90 -14.85 -40.51
N ILE A 352 0.29 -16.04 -40.60
CA ILE A 352 -1.16 -16.23 -40.53
C ILE A 352 -1.48 -17.04 -39.29
N VAL A 353 -2.21 -16.44 -38.35
CA VAL A 353 -2.63 -17.07 -37.09
C VAL A 353 -4.12 -17.33 -37.14
N GLN A 354 -4.50 -18.61 -37.19
CA GLN A 354 -5.89 -19.03 -37.12
C GLN A 354 -6.41 -19.03 -35.67
N ILE A 355 -7.64 -18.55 -35.47
CA ILE A 355 -8.29 -18.46 -34.16
C ILE A 355 -9.47 -19.43 -34.10
N ASN A 356 -9.60 -20.18 -33.00
CA ASN A 356 -10.53 -21.31 -32.91
C ASN A 356 -11.74 -21.05 -32.01
N TYR A 357 -11.56 -20.41 -30.87
CA TYR A 357 -12.59 -20.20 -29.84
C TYR A 357 -13.08 -18.76 -29.79
N ALA A 358 -12.20 -17.78 -29.99
CA ALA A 358 -12.53 -16.36 -30.05
C ALA A 358 -12.79 -15.87 -31.49
N LYS A 359 -13.40 -14.69 -31.63
CA LYS A 359 -13.52 -14.01 -32.93
C LYS A 359 -12.26 -13.22 -33.24
N ALA A 360 -11.76 -13.35 -34.47
CA ALA A 360 -10.58 -12.63 -34.93
C ALA A 360 -10.73 -11.11 -34.86
N ASP A 361 -11.92 -10.59 -35.14
CA ASP A 361 -12.22 -9.15 -35.05
C ASP A 361 -12.09 -8.59 -33.63
N ASP A 362 -12.47 -9.36 -32.61
CA ASP A 362 -12.41 -8.92 -31.21
C ASP A 362 -10.96 -8.90 -30.70
N ILE A 363 -10.16 -9.88 -31.12
CA ILE A 363 -8.72 -9.92 -30.81
C ILE A 363 -7.99 -8.80 -31.57
N TYR A 364 -8.34 -8.56 -32.82
CA TYR A 364 -7.78 -7.46 -33.61
C TYR A 364 -8.01 -6.10 -32.95
N LYS A 365 -9.24 -5.81 -32.52
CA LYS A 365 -9.56 -4.56 -31.80
C LYS A 365 -8.75 -4.41 -30.52
N LEU A 366 -8.59 -5.48 -29.75
CA LEU A 366 -7.79 -5.44 -28.52
C LEU A 366 -6.30 -5.14 -28.82
N LEU A 367 -5.75 -5.73 -29.89
CA LEU A 367 -4.38 -5.50 -30.34
C LEU A 367 -4.19 -4.08 -30.89
N GLU A 368 -5.18 -3.56 -31.60
CA GLU A 368 -5.21 -2.22 -32.18
C GLU A 368 -5.41 -1.13 -31.10
N ASP A 369 -6.30 -1.33 -30.15
CA ASP A 369 -6.52 -0.40 -29.03
C ASP A 369 -5.26 -0.33 -28.16
N THR A 370 -4.60 -1.47 -27.92
CA THR A 370 -3.36 -1.50 -27.14
C THR A 370 -2.20 -0.85 -27.90
N SER A 371 -2.19 -0.89 -29.24
CA SER A 371 -1.16 -0.21 -30.05
C SER A 371 -1.41 1.30 -30.21
N LYS A 372 -2.68 1.74 -30.24
CA LYS A 372 -3.10 3.15 -30.37
C LYS A 372 -3.12 3.95 -29.07
N THR A 373 -3.19 3.30 -27.91
CA THR A 373 -3.30 3.96 -26.59
C THR A 373 -2.13 4.92 -26.24
N ARG A 374 -1.10 5.06 -27.09
CA ARG A 374 -0.03 6.08 -26.93
C ARG A 374 0.07 7.15 -28.03
N GLN A 375 -0.66 7.04 -29.14
CA GLN A 375 -0.52 7.98 -30.26
C GLN A 375 -1.17 9.35 -29.99
N GLY A 376 -1.80 9.56 -28.83
CA GLY A 376 -2.40 10.82 -28.40
C GLY A 376 -1.66 11.57 -27.27
N ALA A 377 -0.50 11.10 -26.81
CA ALA A 377 0.23 11.71 -25.69
C ALA A 377 1.70 12.05 -26.02
N SER A 378 1.97 12.45 -27.26
CA SER A 378 3.30 12.94 -27.65
C SER A 378 3.20 14.10 -28.64
N ALA A 379 2.66 15.23 -28.17
CA ALA A 379 2.96 16.55 -28.71
C ALA A 379 3.51 17.40 -27.56
N GLY A 380 4.84 17.40 -27.44
CA GLY A 380 5.59 18.25 -26.52
C GLY A 380 5.96 17.58 -25.20
N THR A 381 7.11 16.91 -25.15
CA THR A 381 8.13 17.02 -24.08
C THR A 381 9.29 16.10 -24.48
N GLU A 382 10.38 16.71 -24.93
CA GLU A 382 11.67 16.04 -25.14
C GLU A 382 12.19 15.55 -23.79
N GLY A 383 12.15 14.24 -23.58
CA GLY A 383 12.85 13.61 -22.45
C GLY A 383 12.17 12.38 -21.89
N LYS A 384 12.56 11.21 -22.40
CA LYS A 384 13.12 10.08 -21.63
C LYS A 384 12.93 8.76 -22.37
N GLY A 385 14.07 8.17 -22.73
CA GLY A 385 14.17 6.76 -23.06
C GLY A 385 13.90 5.86 -21.85
N ALA A 386 13.59 4.60 -22.19
CA ALA A 386 13.67 3.40 -21.37
C ALA A 386 12.51 3.05 -20.42
N SER A 387 11.28 3.50 -20.70
CA SER A 387 10.05 2.83 -20.18
C SER A 387 8.92 2.74 -21.22
N ASP A 388 9.22 2.96 -22.50
CA ASP A 388 8.21 3.02 -23.58
C ASP A 388 8.00 1.66 -24.29
N SER A 389 8.76 0.63 -23.94
CA SER A 389 8.63 -0.74 -24.46
C SER A 389 7.56 -1.57 -23.73
N ALA A 390 6.99 -1.06 -22.64
CA ALA A 390 5.85 -1.69 -21.99
C ALA A 390 4.59 -1.39 -22.82
N GLN A 391 4.05 -2.44 -23.45
CA GLN A 391 2.72 -2.51 -24.07
C GLN A 391 2.54 -2.19 -25.56
N ARG A 392 3.59 -2.06 -26.39
CA ARG A 392 3.40 -2.15 -27.84
C ARG A 392 3.69 -3.57 -28.32
N PHE A 393 2.63 -4.32 -28.62
CA PHE A 393 2.72 -5.70 -29.11
C PHE A 393 3.17 -5.78 -30.58
N ILE A 394 2.95 -4.69 -31.32
CA ILE A 394 3.29 -4.51 -32.74
C ILE A 394 4.45 -3.51 -32.81
N SER A 395 5.41 -3.73 -33.72
CA SER A 395 6.46 -2.74 -33.99
C SER A 395 5.91 -1.50 -34.72
N ASP A 396 6.70 -0.42 -34.77
CA ASP A 396 6.34 0.79 -35.53
C ASP A 396 6.05 0.54 -37.01
N ARG A 397 6.61 -0.53 -37.57
CA ARG A 397 6.48 -0.88 -38.99
C ARG A 397 5.49 -2.03 -39.22
N GLY A 398 4.92 -2.59 -38.15
CA GLY A 398 4.06 -3.74 -38.22
C GLY A 398 2.64 -3.38 -38.66
N ASN A 399 1.98 -4.32 -39.35
CA ASN A 399 0.58 -4.21 -39.75
C ASN A 399 -0.16 -5.50 -39.41
N ILE A 400 -1.41 -5.38 -38.97
CA ILE A 400 -2.31 -6.51 -38.71
C ILE A 400 -3.57 -6.31 -39.53
N THR A 401 -4.02 -7.37 -40.20
CA THR A 401 -5.32 -7.41 -40.87
C THR A 401 -6.07 -8.68 -40.48
N VAL A 402 -7.40 -8.64 -40.59
CA VAL A 402 -8.28 -9.77 -40.27
C VAL A 402 -8.85 -10.35 -41.55
N ASP A 403 -8.78 -11.68 -41.70
CA ASP A 403 -9.60 -12.42 -42.66
C ASP A 403 -10.79 -13.03 -41.91
N SER A 404 -11.95 -12.37 -42.02
CA SER A 404 -13.18 -12.79 -41.35
C SER A 404 -13.75 -14.10 -41.91
N ARG A 405 -13.45 -14.45 -43.17
CA ARG A 405 -13.93 -15.69 -43.81
C ARG A 405 -13.25 -16.93 -43.20
N SER A 406 -11.97 -16.82 -42.88
CA SER A 406 -11.18 -17.91 -42.31
C SER A 406 -10.91 -17.76 -40.79
N ASN A 407 -11.53 -16.76 -40.14
CA ASN A 407 -11.30 -16.38 -38.74
C ASN A 407 -9.80 -16.36 -38.39
N SER A 408 -9.00 -15.71 -39.23
CA SER A 408 -7.54 -15.69 -39.13
C SER A 408 -7.00 -14.26 -39.10
N LEU A 409 -5.92 -14.05 -38.34
CA LEU A 409 -5.16 -12.80 -38.33
C LEU A 409 -3.95 -12.92 -39.24
N ILE A 410 -3.82 -11.98 -40.17
CA ILE A 410 -2.65 -11.84 -41.03
C ILE A 410 -1.79 -10.73 -40.41
N ILE A 411 -0.62 -11.10 -39.91
CA ILE A 411 0.26 -10.20 -39.17
C ILE A 411 1.56 -10.06 -39.95
N THR A 412 1.98 -8.83 -40.25
CA THR A 412 3.27 -8.53 -40.86
C THR A 412 4.11 -7.73 -39.89
N ASP A 413 5.14 -8.34 -39.31
CA ASP A 413 6.00 -7.70 -38.31
C ASP A 413 7.37 -8.42 -38.21
N THR A 414 8.26 -7.90 -37.37
CA THR A 414 9.51 -8.56 -36.96
C THR A 414 9.23 -9.90 -36.27
N ALA A 415 10.14 -10.87 -36.41
CA ALA A 415 10.01 -12.19 -35.79
C ALA A 415 9.73 -12.11 -34.26
N SER A 416 10.44 -11.23 -33.55
CA SER A 416 10.24 -11.03 -32.11
C SER A 416 8.85 -10.49 -31.75
N ALA A 417 8.22 -9.71 -32.61
CA ALA A 417 6.86 -9.23 -32.40
C ALA A 417 5.83 -10.33 -32.71
N LEU A 418 6.02 -11.10 -33.79
CA LEU A 418 5.19 -12.25 -34.12
C LEU A 418 5.11 -13.27 -32.98
N ASP A 419 6.24 -13.62 -32.36
CA ASP A 419 6.24 -14.57 -31.24
C ASP A 419 5.47 -14.06 -30.03
N ARG A 420 5.60 -12.76 -29.70
CA ARG A 420 4.80 -12.12 -28.63
C ARG A 420 3.31 -12.13 -28.93
N ILE A 421 2.91 -11.86 -30.18
CA ILE A 421 1.51 -11.88 -30.60
C ILE A 421 0.96 -13.30 -30.57
N ARG A 422 1.70 -14.31 -31.04
CA ARG A 422 1.29 -15.73 -30.96
C ARG A 422 1.05 -16.18 -29.52
N ASP A 423 1.95 -15.83 -28.60
CA ASP A 423 1.80 -16.16 -27.19
C ASP A 423 0.58 -15.49 -26.54
N LEU A 424 0.27 -14.26 -26.96
CA LEU A 424 -0.92 -13.55 -26.52
C LEU A 424 -2.19 -14.20 -27.06
N VAL A 425 -2.24 -14.48 -28.37
CA VAL A 425 -3.40 -15.14 -29.02
C VAL A 425 -3.66 -16.50 -28.35
N LYS A 426 -2.63 -17.31 -28.07
CA LYS A 426 -2.78 -18.59 -27.34
C LYS A 426 -3.38 -18.43 -25.93
N LYS A 427 -3.09 -17.31 -25.25
CA LYS A 427 -3.65 -17.06 -23.91
C LYS A 427 -5.11 -16.62 -23.95
N LEU A 428 -5.50 -15.89 -25.01
CA LEU A 428 -6.84 -15.35 -25.21
C LEU A 428 -7.80 -16.34 -25.88
N ASP A 429 -7.30 -17.18 -26.80
CA ASP A 429 -8.09 -18.16 -27.55
C ASP A 429 -8.37 -19.41 -26.70
N LYS A 430 -9.23 -19.24 -25.69
CA LYS A 430 -9.66 -20.32 -24.79
C LYS A 430 -11.18 -20.52 -24.85
N PRO A 431 -11.67 -21.76 -24.67
CA PRO A 431 -13.10 -22.02 -24.64
C PRO A 431 -13.75 -21.33 -23.43
N VAL A 432 -14.89 -20.69 -23.68
CA VAL A 432 -15.73 -20.10 -22.63
C VAL A 432 -16.53 -21.18 -21.91
N ARG A 433 -16.69 -21.04 -20.57
CA ARG A 433 -17.54 -21.94 -19.78
C ARG A 433 -19.00 -21.50 -19.92
N GLN A 434 -19.88 -22.45 -20.20
CA GLN A 434 -21.31 -22.19 -20.19
C GLN A 434 -21.82 -22.17 -18.74
N VAL A 435 -22.68 -21.21 -18.41
CA VAL A 435 -23.34 -21.09 -17.11
C VAL A 435 -24.84 -21.17 -17.32
N LEU A 436 -25.50 -22.11 -16.63
CA LEU A 436 -26.96 -22.20 -16.57
C LEU A 436 -27.47 -21.25 -15.51
N ILE A 437 -28.35 -20.33 -15.91
CA ILE A 437 -29.06 -19.44 -14.99
C ILE A 437 -30.47 -19.97 -14.85
N GLU A 438 -30.80 -20.54 -13.69
CA GLU A 438 -32.16 -20.94 -13.34
C GLU A 438 -32.80 -19.87 -12.45
N THR A 439 -33.97 -19.37 -12.85
CA THR A 439 -34.78 -18.47 -12.02
C THR A 439 -36.06 -19.19 -11.63
N ARG A 440 -36.28 -19.38 -10.32
CA ARG A 440 -37.55 -19.91 -9.80
C ARG A 440 -38.43 -18.77 -9.30
N ILE A 441 -39.60 -18.61 -9.92
CA ILE A 441 -40.62 -17.67 -9.46
C ILE A 441 -41.72 -18.50 -8.78
N VAL A 442 -41.99 -18.22 -7.52
CA VAL A 442 -43.07 -18.85 -6.75
C VAL A 442 -44.18 -17.83 -6.53
N ILE A 443 -45.38 -18.14 -7.02
CA ILE A 443 -46.58 -17.34 -6.81
C ILE A 443 -47.51 -18.14 -5.91
N ALA A 444 -47.76 -17.64 -4.70
CA ALA A 444 -48.74 -18.22 -3.78
C ALA A 444 -50.05 -17.42 -3.88
N THR A 445 -51.18 -18.11 -4.05
CA THR A 445 -52.51 -17.52 -4.01
C THR A 445 -53.35 -18.19 -2.95
N ASP A 446 -53.72 -17.47 -1.89
CA ASP A 446 -54.67 -17.93 -0.87
C ASP A 446 -56.09 -17.56 -1.30
N ASN A 447 -56.91 -18.54 -1.70
CA ASN A 447 -58.33 -18.32 -1.89
C ASN A 447 -59.12 -19.25 -0.96
N PHE A 448 -59.44 -18.74 0.24
CA PHE A 448 -60.21 -19.45 1.26
C PHE A 448 -61.69 -19.02 1.19
N ALA A 449 -62.56 -19.85 0.65
CA ALA A 449 -64.01 -19.65 0.69
C ALA A 449 -64.64 -20.56 1.75
N ARG A 450 -65.20 -19.96 2.80
CA ARG A 450 -66.00 -20.64 3.84
C ARG A 450 -67.48 -20.49 3.49
N GLN A 451 -68.11 -21.56 3.01
CA GLN A 451 -69.57 -21.66 2.91
C GLN A 451 -70.13 -22.23 4.22
N LEU A 452 -70.93 -21.43 4.93
CA LEU A 452 -71.84 -21.87 6.00
C LEU A 452 -73.21 -22.14 5.36
N GLY A 453 -73.76 -23.34 5.57
CA GLY A 453 -75.20 -23.65 5.51
C GLY A 453 -75.68 -23.94 6.94
N VAL A 454 -76.96 -23.81 7.32
CA VAL A 454 -78.26 -23.82 6.62
C VAL A 454 -79.10 -22.60 6.98
#